data_AF-A0A9X1TI04-F1
#
_entry.id   AF-A0A9X1TI04-F1
#
_cell.length_a   1.000
_cell.length_b   1.000
_cell.length_c   1.000
_cell.angle_alpha   90.00
_cell.angle_beta   90.00
_cell.angle_gamma   90.00
#
_symmetry.space_group_name_H-M   'P 1'
#
loop_
_entity.id
_entity.type
_entity.pdbx_description
1 polymer ?
#
loop_
_entity_poly.entity_id
_entity_poly.type
_entity_poly.pdbx_seq_one_letter_code
_entity_poly.pdbx_strand_id
1 'polypeptide(L)' 'MTTLLIKTEDEAFLTAVKNLLKDFQVAFEEREESPYDPEFVKKIKQGRQDILEGKGVKIELDDIWK' A
#
# COMPACT_ATOMS: atom_id res chain seq x y z
N MET A 1 18.65 17.37 0.13
CA MET A 1 18.37 15.99 0.54
C MET A 1 18.74 15.09 -0.61
N THR A 2 19.46 14.00 -0.35
CA THR A 2 19.90 13.05 -1.39
C THR A 2 19.20 11.72 -1.15
N THR A 3 18.58 11.15 -2.18
CA THR A 3 17.84 9.89 -2.08
C THR A 3 18.65 8.75 -2.69
N LEU A 4 18.80 7.66 -1.95
CA LEU A 4 19.38 6.40 -2.41
C LEU A 4 18.25 5.40 -2.65
N LEU A 5 18.18 4.83 -3.86
CA LEU A 5 17.21 3.80 -4.23
C LEU A 5 17.94 2.49 -4.51
N ILE A 6 17.61 1.45 -3.73
CA ILE A 6 18.22 0.12 -3.85
C ILE A 6 17.15 -0.81 -4.39
N LYS A 7 17.34 -1.34 -5.60
CA LYS A 7 16.44 -2.33 -6.23
C LYS A 7 17.14 -3.67 -6.27
N THR A 8 16.57 -4.68 -5.62
CA THR A 8 17.11 -6.05 -5.58
C THR A 8 15.98 -7.03 -5.28
N GLU A 9 16.11 -8.24 -5.79
CA GLU A 9 15.20 -9.36 -5.53
C GLU A 9 15.73 -10.29 -4.42
N ASP A 10 16.95 -10.02 -3.92
CA ASP A 10 17.60 -10.80 -2.86
C ASP A 10 17.22 -10.30 -1.46
N GLU A 11 16.38 -11.08 -0.75
CA GLU A 11 15.94 -10.80 0.61
C GLU A 11 17.07 -10.79 1.64
N ALA A 12 18.11 -11.61 1.44
CA ALA A 12 19.26 -11.67 2.34
C ALA A 12 20.09 -10.39 2.25
N PHE A 13 20.26 -9.87 1.03
CA PHE A 13 20.91 -8.57 0.81
C PHE A 13 20.12 -7.43 1.46
N LEU A 14 18.79 -7.39 1.29
CA LEU A 14 17.95 -6.37 1.94
C LEU A 14 18.08 -6.41 3.46
N THR A 15 18.11 -7.60 4.04
CA THR A 15 18.29 -7.79 5.48
C THR A 15 19.64 -7.27 5.96
N ALA A 16 20.72 -7.55 5.22
CA ALA A 16 22.06 -7.05 5.54
C ALA A 16 22.12 -5.52 5.51
N VAL A 17 21.54 -4.89 4.48
CA VAL A 17 21.48 -3.42 4.36
C VAL A 17 20.67 -2.80 5.50
N LYS A 18 19.51 -3.39 5.86
CA LYS A 18 18.68 -2.91 6.97
C LYS A 18 19.44 -2.94 8.30
N ASN A 19 20.19 -4.01 8.57
CA ASN A 19 20.98 -4.13 9.79
C ASN A 19 22.11 -3.09 9.82
N LEU A 20 22.81 -2.92 8.70
CA LEU A 20 23.85 -1.90 8.57
C LEU A 20 23.30 -0.50 8.88
N LEU A 21 22.16 -0.12 8.29
CA LEU A 21 21.54 1.19 8.52
C LEU A 21 21.12 1.39 9.98
N LYS A 22 20.61 0.34 10.63
CA LYS A 22 20.26 0.37 12.06
C LYS A 22 21.49 0.58 12.95
N ASP A 23 22.60 -0.09 12.65
CA ASP A 23 23.84 0.03 13.43
C ASP A 23 24.40 1.46 13.38
N PHE A 24 24.23 2.14 12.24
CA PHE A 24 24.59 3.55 12.08
C PHE A 24 23.51 4.54 12.55
N GLN A 25 22.42 4.04 13.15
CA GLN A 25 21.27 4.85 13.59
C GLN A 25 20.66 5.70 12.48
N VAL A 26 20.74 5.23 11.24
CA VAL A 26 20.18 5.90 10.07
C VAL A 26 18.72 5.52 9.94
N ALA A 27 17.84 6.52 9.94
CA ALA A 27 16.43 6.30 9.62
C ALA A 27 16.25 6.00 8.13
N PHE A 28 15.43 5.01 7.79
CA PHE A 28 15.11 4.65 6.42
C PHE A 28 13.61 4.36 6.26
N GLU A 29 13.11 4.59 5.05
CA GLU A 29 11.73 4.29 4.67
C GLU A 29 11.72 3.10 3.71
N GLU A 30 10.91 2.09 4.01
CA GLU A 30 10.59 1.04 3.04
C GLU A 30 9.36 1.49 2.25
N ARG A 31 9.55 1.70 0.96
CA ARG A 31 8.44 1.91 0.03
C ARG A 31 8.23 0.62 -0.74
N GLU A 32 7.24 -0.14 -0.34
CA GLU A 32 6.65 -1.10 -1.26
C GLU A 32 5.98 -0.29 -2.38
N GLU A 33 6.50 -0.43 -3.61
CA GLU A 33 5.82 0.11 -4.78
C GLU A 33 4.52 -0.68 -4.98
N SER A 34 3.45 -0.24 -4.31
CA SER A 34 2.10 -0.70 -4.63
C SER A 34 1.79 -0.30 -6.07
N PRO A 35 1.32 -1.23 -6.92
CA PRO A 35 0.88 -0.89 -8.27
C PRO A 35 -0.36 0.04 -8.26
N TYR A 36 -0.98 0.21 -7.09
CA TYR A 36 -2.17 1.03 -6.90
C TYR A 36 -1.83 2.35 -6.21
N ASP A 37 -2.42 3.42 -6.73
CA ASP A 37 -2.43 4.75 -6.13
C ASP A 37 -2.96 4.72 -4.68
N PRO A 38 -2.31 5.39 -3.72
CA PRO A 38 -2.74 5.39 -2.32
C PRO A 38 -4.16 5.94 -2.09
N GLU A 39 -4.60 6.96 -2.83
CA GLU A 39 -5.96 7.49 -2.70
C GLU A 39 -6.99 6.52 -3.26
N PHE A 40 -6.65 5.76 -4.30
CA PHE A 40 -7.46 4.62 -4.74
C PHE A 40 -7.62 3.58 -3.64
N VAL A 41 -6.52 3.14 -3.01
CA VAL A 41 -6.55 2.17 -1.90
C VAL A 41 -7.42 2.68 -0.74
N LYS A 42 -7.30 3.96 -0.40
CA LYS A 42 -8.09 4.60 0.65
C LYS A 42 -9.59 4.59 0.32
N LYS A 43 -9.99 4.92 -0.91
CA LYS A 43 -11.40 4.84 -1.35
C LYS A 43 -11.97 3.43 -1.23
N ILE A 44 -11.22 2.41 -1.63
CA ILE A 44 -11.64 1.01 -1.53
C ILE A 44 -11.84 0.61 -0.06
N LYS A 45 -10.91 0.98 0.83
CA LYS A 45 -11.02 0.72 2.27
C LYS A 45 -12.25 1.41 2.88
N GLN A 46 -12.48 2.68 2.54
CA GLN A 46 -13.67 3.41 2.98
C GLN A 46 -14.96 2.74 2.51
N GLY A 47 -15.04 2.36 1.22
CA GLY A 47 -16.20 1.66 0.69
C GLY A 47 -16.48 0.35 1.43
N ARG A 48 -15.45 -0.44 1.75
CA ARG A 48 -15.62 -1.66 2.57
C ARG A 48 -16.20 -1.35 3.94
N GLN A 49 -15.71 -0.30 4.61
CA GLN A 49 -16.23 0.13 5.90
C GLN A 49 -17.69 0.58 5.80
N ASP A 50 -18.04 1.37 4.79
CA ASP A 50 -19.41 1.86 4.59
C ASP A 50 -20.39 0.70 4.33
N ILE A 51 -19.98 -0.37 3.64
CA ILE A 51 -20.79 -1.59 3.50
C ILE A 51 -20.99 -2.28 4.86
N LEU A 52 -19.93 -2.43 5.66
CA LEU A 52 -20.03 -3.03 7.00
C LEU A 52 -20.92 -2.21 7.94
N GLU A 53 -20.91 -0.89 7.79
CA GLU A 53 -21.76 0.06 8.54
C GLU A 53 -23.18 0.19 7.95
N GLY A 54 -23.51 -0.58 6.91
CA GLY A 54 -24.86 -0.59 6.32
C GLY A 54 -25.21 0.64 5.50
N LYS A 55 -24.23 1.46 5.10
CA LYS A 55 -24.42 2.65 4.25
C LYS A 55 -24.44 2.33 2.75
N GLY A 56 -24.26 1.07 2.40
CA GLY A 56 -24.37 0.59 1.01
C GLY A 56 -25.80 0.64 0.49
N VAL A 57 -25.94 0.70 -0.83
CA VAL A 57 -27.22 0.54 -1.53
C VAL A 57 -27.19 -0.78 -2.30
N LYS A 58 -28.22 -1.61 -2.12
CA LYS A 58 -28.43 -2.79 -2.96
C LYS A 58 -29.18 -2.37 -4.21
N ILE A 59 -28.67 -2.75 -5.37
CA ILE A 59 -29.27 -2.46 -6.68
C ILE A 59 -29.43 -3.80 -7.40
N GLU A 60 -30.59 -4.06 -7.99
CA GLU A 60 -30.83 -5.28 -8.78
C GLU A 60 -30.26 -5.09 -10.20
N LEU A 61 -29.91 -6.19 -10.87
CA LEU A 61 -29.29 -6.11 -12.20
C LEU A 61 -30.20 -5.45 -13.25
N ASP A 62 -31.51 -5.67 -13.14
CA ASP A 62 -32.53 -5.06 -14.00
C ASP A 62 -32.56 -3.52 -13.89
N ASP A 63 -32.09 -2.95 -12.78
CA ASP A 63 -32.01 -1.49 -12.59
C ASP A 63 -30.80 -0.86 -13.29
N ILE A 64 -29.77 -1.66 -13.62
CA ILE A 64 -28.50 -1.21 -14.18
C ILE A 64 -28.46 -1.35 -15.71
N TRP A 65 -29.09 -2.40 -16.24
CA TRP A 65 -29.08 -2.71 -17.67
C TRP A 65 -30.50 -2.62 -18.25
N LYS A 66 -30.85 -1.43 -18.78
CA LYS A 66 -32.11 -1.17 -19.50
C LYS A 66 -31.93 -1.16 -21.01
#